data_AF-A0A3P6BWF7-F1
#
_entry.id   AF-A0A3P6BWF7-F1
#
_cell.length_a   1.000
_cell.length_b   1.000
_cell.length_c   1.000
_cell.angle_alpha   90.00
_cell.angle_beta   90.00
_cell.angle_gamma   90.00
#
_symmetry.space_group_name_H-M   'P 1'
#
loop_
_entity.id
_entity.type
_entity.pdbx_description
1 polymer ?
#
loop_
_entity_poly.entity_id
_entity_poly.type
_entity_poly.pdbx_seq_one_letter_code
_entity_poly.pdbx_strand_id
1 'polypeptide(L)'
;AQVSHYLSGAERKVNSRIKSKRYLEDVKAPKQAFPSHVSVMVLEVLIRHSKDQGHLPVKSTQFRLDLLKNVESNAEVKVLDVDALSISHTQVNQAAKQRWRTYRVLSFFLSFRDRLCYNA
;
A
#
# COMPACT_ATOMS: atom_id res chain seq x y z
N ALA A 1 4.99 -2.12 0.24
CA ALA A 1 5.91 -1.92 1.39
C ALA A 1 5.54 -0.68 2.18
N GLN A 2 5.72 0.54 1.65
CA GLN A 2 5.44 1.77 2.39
C GLN A 2 3.98 1.88 2.88
N VAL A 3 3.00 1.60 2.01
CA VAL A 3 1.56 1.54 2.37
C VAL A 3 1.30 0.63 3.57
N SER A 4 1.98 -0.52 3.61
CA SER A 4 1.84 -1.51 4.69
C SER A 4 2.47 -1.05 6.00
N HIS A 5 3.66 -0.41 5.96
CA HIS A 5 4.28 0.18 7.15
C HIS A 5 3.39 1.24 7.79
N TYR A 6 2.74 2.05 6.97
CA TYR A 6 1.80 3.08 7.42
C TYR A 6 0.58 2.51 8.15
N LEU A 7 0.07 1.38 7.67
CA LEU A 7 -1.05 0.66 8.30
C LEU A 7 -0.65 -0.10 9.57
N SER A 8 0.60 -0.56 9.68
CA SER A 8 1.08 -1.36 10.83
C SER A 8 1.43 -0.56 12.10
N GLY A 9 1.33 0.77 12.06
CA GLY A 9 1.40 1.59 13.28
C GLY A 9 2.70 2.37 13.54
N ALA A 10 3.64 2.47 12.57
CA ALA A 10 4.82 3.34 12.75
C ALA A 10 4.47 4.84 12.91
N GLU A 11 3.31 5.29 12.42
CA GLU A 11 2.82 6.68 12.54
C GLU A 11 1.51 6.82 13.35
N ARG A 12 1.06 5.77 14.07
CA ARG A 12 -0.11 5.73 15.00
C ARG A 12 -1.38 6.53 14.60
N LYS A 13 -1.69 6.71 13.30
CA LYS A 13 -2.88 7.47 12.86
C LYS A 13 -4.06 6.60 12.39
N VAL A 14 -3.83 5.34 12.00
CA VAL A 14 -4.86 4.52 11.31
C VAL A 14 -4.83 3.05 11.76
N ASN A 15 -5.23 2.78 13.01
CA ASN A 15 -5.16 1.41 13.57
C ASN A 15 -6.47 0.62 13.43
N SER A 16 -7.61 1.32 13.29
CA SER A 16 -8.93 0.70 13.10
C SER A 16 -9.16 0.36 11.63
N ARG A 17 -9.74 -0.82 11.38
CA ARG A 17 -10.18 -1.30 10.06
C ARG A 17 -10.94 -0.23 9.27
N ILE A 18 -11.90 0.45 9.90
CA ILE A 18 -12.77 1.44 9.27
C ILE A 18 -11.95 2.64 8.79
N LYS A 19 -11.03 3.12 9.63
CA LYS A 19 -10.14 4.24 9.27
C LYS A 19 -9.20 3.83 8.12
N SER A 20 -8.67 2.61 8.14
CA SER A 20 -7.80 2.08 7.09
C SER A 20 -8.50 2.00 5.74
N LYS A 21 -9.73 1.50 5.70
CA LYS A 21 -10.54 1.45 4.46
C LYS A 21 -10.81 2.84 3.90
N ARG A 22 -11.30 3.76 4.75
CA ARG A 22 -11.57 5.15 4.33
C ARG A 22 -10.33 5.82 3.76
N TYR A 23 -9.18 5.69 4.43
CA TYR A 23 -7.93 6.26 3.96
C TYR A 23 -7.51 5.68 2.60
N LEU A 24 -7.58 4.36 2.42
CA LEU A 24 -7.21 3.73 1.16
C LEU A 24 -8.16 4.11 0.00
N GLU A 25 -9.46 4.30 0.28
CA GLU A 25 -10.41 4.81 -0.71
C GLU A 25 -10.15 6.28 -1.07
N ASP A 26 -9.81 7.11 -0.08
CA ASP A 26 -9.42 8.51 -0.32
C ASP A 26 -8.14 8.61 -1.16
N VAL A 27 -7.15 7.72 -0.95
CA VAL A 27 -5.94 7.65 -1.78
C VAL A 27 -6.27 7.16 -3.20
N LYS A 28 -7.25 6.26 -3.36
CA LYS A 28 -7.72 5.80 -4.68
C LYS A 28 -8.50 6.89 -5.43
N ALA A 29 -9.26 7.72 -4.72
CA ALA A 29 -10.09 8.80 -5.25
C ALA A 29 -9.36 10.15 -5.37
N PRO A 30 -8.04 10.13 -5.61
CA PRO A 30 -7.06 11.17 -5.25
C PRO A 30 -7.56 12.33 -4.35
N LYS A 31 -8.00 12.02 -3.13
CA LYS A 31 -8.37 13.02 -2.09
C LYS A 31 -7.28 13.23 -1.04
N GLN A 32 -6.38 12.26 -0.88
CA GLN A 32 -5.28 12.31 0.08
C GLN A 32 -4.04 11.59 -0.46
N ALA A 33 -2.85 12.12 -0.16
CA ALA A 33 -1.57 11.56 -0.59
C ALA A 33 -0.98 10.61 0.46
N PHE A 34 -0.20 9.64 -0.01
CA PHE A 34 0.62 8.80 0.87
C PHE A 34 1.95 9.50 1.20
N PRO A 35 2.32 9.67 2.47
CA PRO A 35 3.56 10.37 2.84
C PRO A 35 4.81 9.59 2.45
N SER A 36 5.75 10.23 1.74
CA SER A 36 6.98 9.61 1.24
C SER A 36 8.22 10.32 1.78
N HIS A 37 9.31 9.58 1.92
CA HIS A 37 10.64 10.15 2.17
C HIS A 37 11.43 10.40 0.88
N VAL A 38 10.93 9.91 -0.25
CA VAL A 38 11.51 10.14 -1.58
C VAL A 38 10.78 11.31 -2.21
N SER A 39 11.55 12.27 -2.70
CA SER A 39 11.06 13.47 -3.39
C SER A 39 10.29 13.10 -4.66
N VAL A 40 8.97 13.18 -4.57
CA VAL A 40 8.04 13.01 -5.69
C VAL A 40 7.14 14.24 -5.72
N MET A 41 6.96 14.83 -6.90
CA MET A 41 6.07 16.00 -7.05
C MET A 41 4.62 15.58 -6.86
N VAL A 42 3.98 16.07 -5.80
CA VAL A 42 2.54 15.96 -5.55
C VAL A 42 2.00 17.33 -5.16
N LEU A 43 0.76 17.61 -5.54
CA LEU A 43 0.03 18.81 -5.12
C LEU A 43 0.01 18.93 -3.59
N GLU A 44 0.51 20.06 -3.07
CA GLU A 44 0.58 20.35 -1.62
C GLU A 44 -0.79 20.20 -0.92
N VAL A 45 -1.88 20.56 -1.60
CA VAL A 45 -3.26 20.46 -1.10
C VAL A 45 -3.66 19.03 -0.69
N LEU A 46 -3.03 18.02 -1.31
CA LEU A 46 -3.33 16.61 -1.06
C LEU A 46 -2.62 16.06 0.19
N ILE A 47 -1.65 16.81 0.71
CA ILE A 47 -0.76 16.42 1.78
C ILE A 47 -1.36 16.87 3.12
N ARG A 48 -2.14 16.00 3.74
CA ARG A 48 -2.73 16.22 5.08
C ARG A 48 -1.78 15.87 6.23
N HIS A 49 -0.55 15.47 5.92
CA HIS A 49 0.46 15.01 6.88
C HIS A 49 1.54 16.07 7.06
N SER A 50 2.27 16.00 8.17
CA SER A 50 3.38 16.91 8.50
C SER A 50 4.64 16.71 7.64
N LYS A 51 4.56 15.93 6.56
CA LYS A 51 5.65 15.74 5.61
C LYS A 51 5.29 16.52 4.36
N ASP A 52 6.20 17.31 3.84
CA ASP A 52 5.95 18.15 2.66
C ASP A 52 5.87 17.37 1.34
N GLN A 53 5.96 16.03 1.39
CA GLN A 53 6.12 15.17 0.22
C GLN A 53 5.25 13.90 0.30
N GLY A 54 4.69 13.50 -0.84
CA GLY A 54 3.86 12.30 -0.96
C GLY A 54 3.83 11.69 -2.35
N HIS A 55 3.08 10.61 -2.55
CA HIS A 55 2.73 10.02 -3.85
C HIS A 55 1.42 9.24 -3.75
N LEU A 56 0.89 8.77 -4.89
CA LEU A 56 -0.39 8.06 -4.97
C LEU A 56 -0.18 6.63 -5.50
N PRO A 57 0.02 5.64 -4.62
CA PRO A 57 0.23 4.25 -5.03
C PRO A 57 -1.10 3.55 -5.34
N VAL A 58 -1.71 3.83 -6.49
CA VAL A 58 -3.04 3.29 -6.90
C VAL A 58 -3.06 1.75 -6.94
N LYS A 59 -2.05 1.11 -7.54
CA LYS A 59 -2.00 -0.37 -7.61
C LYS A 59 -1.88 -1.00 -6.22
N SER A 60 -0.98 -0.48 -5.37
CA SER A 60 -0.76 -1.03 -4.02
C SER A 60 -1.97 -0.86 -3.11
N THR A 61 -2.73 0.22 -3.25
CA THR A 61 -3.92 0.48 -2.42
C THR A 61 -5.06 -0.45 -2.78
N GLN A 62 -5.25 -0.76 -4.07
CA GLN A 62 -6.21 -1.77 -4.52
C GLN A 62 -5.92 -3.14 -3.90
N PHE A 63 -4.69 -3.64 -4.02
CA PHE A 63 -4.30 -4.91 -3.38
C PHE A 63 -4.55 -4.92 -1.88
N ARG A 64 -4.37 -3.79 -1.20
CA ARG A 64 -4.56 -3.71 0.25
C ARG A 64 -6.04 -3.67 0.65
N LEU A 65 -6.90 -3.03 -0.15
CA LEU A 65 -8.35 -3.08 0.04
C LEU A 65 -8.90 -4.50 -0.11
N ASP A 66 -8.39 -5.25 -1.08
CA ASP A 66 -8.82 -6.63 -1.31
C ASP A 66 -8.41 -7.54 -0.14
N LEU A 67 -7.20 -7.34 0.42
CA LEU A 67 -6.79 -8.03 1.64
C LEU A 67 -7.68 -7.68 2.85
N LEU A 68 -8.08 -6.43 3.01
CA LEU A 68 -8.97 -6.03 4.11
C LEU A 68 -10.37 -6.65 3.97
N LYS A 69 -10.90 -6.78 2.74
CA LYS A 69 -12.16 -7.50 2.49
C LYS A 69 -12.04 -8.99 2.84
N ASN A 70 -10.91 -9.62 2.50
CA ASN A 70 -10.65 -11.01 2.86
C ASN A 70 -10.60 -11.17 4.40
N VAL A 71 -9.92 -10.27 5.11
CA VAL A 71 -9.87 -10.28 6.57
C VAL A 71 -11.26 -10.12 7.20
N GLU A 72 -12.14 -9.29 6.63
CA GLU A 72 -13.53 -9.17 7.10
C GLU A 72 -14.31 -10.46 6.94
N SER A 73 -14.26 -11.09 5.77
CA SER A 73 -14.91 -12.37 5.53
C SER A 73 -14.40 -13.45 6.50
N ASN A 74 -13.10 -13.46 6.80
CA ASN A 74 -12.54 -14.38 7.79
C ASN A 74 -13.00 -14.07 9.22
N ALA A 75 -13.23 -12.79 9.57
CA ALA A 75 -13.73 -12.40 10.88
C ALA A 75 -15.21 -12.80 11.05
N GLU A 76 -16.03 -12.62 10.01
CA GLU A 76 -17.43 -13.05 9.99
C GLU A 76 -17.56 -14.56 10.17
N VAL A 77 -16.75 -15.34 9.45
CA VAL A 77 -16.71 -16.82 9.58
C VAL A 77 -16.33 -17.26 10.98
N LYS A 78 -15.43 -16.53 11.64
CA LYS A 78 -14.99 -16.82 13.01
C LYS A 78 -15.88 -16.19 14.09
N VAL A 79 -16.96 -15.49 13.70
CA VAL A 79 -17.88 -14.79 14.60
C VAL A 79 -17.14 -13.79 15.52
N LEU A 80 -16.13 -13.10 14.98
CA LEU A 80 -15.49 -11.97 15.65
C LEU A 80 -16.30 -10.70 15.39
N ASP A 81 -16.27 -9.77 16.35
CA ASP A 81 -16.80 -8.43 16.13
C ASP A 81 -15.95 -7.69 15.08
N VAL A 82 -16.56 -7.44 13.92
CA VAL A 82 -15.91 -6.85 12.76
C VAL A 82 -15.57 -5.38 13.05
N ASP A 83 -16.34 -4.68 13.88
CA ASP A 83 -16.19 -3.24 14.12
C ASP A 83 -15.11 -2.88 15.14
N ALA A 84 -14.85 -3.78 16.09
CA ALA A 84 -13.71 -3.67 17.00
C ALA A 84 -12.37 -4.12 16.36
N LEU A 85 -12.37 -4.57 15.10
CA LEU A 85 -11.16 -5.12 14.47
C LEU A 85 -10.09 -4.05 14.21
N SER A 86 -8.87 -4.35 14.67
CA SER A 86 -7.68 -3.52 14.49
C SER A 86 -6.57 -4.28 13.78
N ILE A 87 -5.71 -3.56 13.05
CA ILE A 87 -4.58 -4.15 12.34
C ILE A 87 -3.38 -4.14 13.30
N SER A 88 -2.97 -5.32 13.77
CA SER A 88 -1.83 -5.46 14.69
C SER A 88 -0.49 -5.46 13.95
N HIS A 89 -0.38 -6.25 12.89
CA HIS A 89 0.85 -6.39 12.12
C HIS A 89 0.56 -6.40 10.62
N THR A 90 1.51 -5.91 9.83
CA THR A 90 1.47 -6.06 8.38
C THR A 90 2.88 -6.23 7.86
N GLN A 91 3.13 -7.36 7.20
CA GLN A 91 4.40 -7.66 6.59
C GLN A 91 4.31 -7.62 5.07
N VAL A 92 5.38 -7.12 4.43
CA VAL A 92 5.55 -7.20 2.99
C VAL A 92 6.90 -7.82 2.71
N ASN A 93 6.88 -8.97 2.04
CA ASN A 93 8.08 -9.67 1.64
C ASN A 93 8.32 -9.50 0.14
N GLN A 94 9.59 -9.44 -0.25
CA GLN A 94 9.96 -9.39 -1.65
C GLN A 94 9.74 -10.77 -2.27
N ALA A 95 9.01 -10.82 -3.38
CA ALA A 95 8.86 -12.05 -4.14
C ALA A 95 10.11 -12.32 -4.98
N ALA A 96 10.28 -13.57 -5.44
CA ALA A 96 11.30 -13.91 -6.40
C ALA A 96 11.13 -13.06 -7.68
N LYS A 97 12.22 -12.42 -8.14
CA LYS A 97 12.19 -11.51 -9.29
C LYS A 97 11.96 -12.31 -10.57
N GLN A 98 10.89 -11.99 -11.29
CA GLN A 98 10.68 -12.51 -12.63
C GLN A 98 11.66 -11.84 -13.61
N ARG A 99 12.26 -12.64 -14.49
CA ARG A 99 13.33 -12.20 -15.41
C ARG A 99 12.79 -12.10 -16.81
N TRP A 100 12.59 -10.89 -17.29
CA TRP A 100 12.20 -10.64 -18.68
C TRP A 100 13.30 -9.87 -19.41
N ARG A 101 13.27 -9.97 -20.74
CA ARG A 101 14.28 -9.40 -21.62
C ARG A 101 13.70 -8.20 -22.35
N THR A 102 14.30 -7.03 -22.21
CA THR A 102 13.97 -5.86 -23.05
C THR A 102 15.12 -5.58 -24.00
N TYR A 103 14.80 -5.41 -25.27
CA TYR A 103 15.77 -5.01 -26.29
C TYR A 103 15.92 -3.50 -26.28
N ARG A 104 17.16 -3.03 -26.11
CA ARG A 104 17.55 -1.65 -26.45
C ARG A 104 18.18 -1.68 -27.84
N VAL A 105 18.10 -0.56 -28.57
CA VAL A 105 18.73 -0.45 -29.89
C VAL A 105 20.21 -0.83 -29.81
N LEU A 106 20.67 -1.52 -30.85
CA LEU A 106 22.02 -2.08 -31.03
C LEU A 106 22.45 -3.09 -29.95
N SER A 107 22.07 -4.36 -30.12
CA SER A 107 22.62 -5.58 -29.47
C SER A 107 22.84 -5.60 -27.94
N PHE A 108 22.42 -4.59 -27.19
CA PHE A 108 22.53 -4.56 -25.73
C PHE A 108 21.33 -5.22 -25.08
N PHE A 109 21.60 -6.33 -24.39
CA PHE A 109 20.62 -7.03 -23.58
C PHE A 109 20.53 -6.43 -22.16
N LEU A 110 19.40 -5.83 -21.80
CA LEU A 110 19.14 -5.39 -20.42
C LEU A 110 18.23 -6.37 -19.68
N SER A 111 18.61 -6.66 -18.43
CA SER A 111 17.75 -7.40 -17.51
C SER A 111 16.64 -6.49 -16.97
N PHE A 112 15.43 -6.61 -17.49
CA PHE A 112 14.25 -6.05 -16.84
C PHE A 112 13.80 -7.02 -15.73
N ARG A 113 13.62 -6.49 -14.52
CA ARG A 113 13.29 -7.29 -13.33
C ARG A 113 12.11 -6.65 -12.64
N ASP A 114 11.01 -7.40 -12.55
CA ASP A 114 9.87 -6.96 -11.77
C ASP A 114 10.22 -6.92 -10.28
N ARG A 115 9.70 -5.91 -9.60
CA ARG A 115 9.73 -5.82 -8.13
C ARG A 115 8.38 -6.25 -7.58
N LEU A 116 8.11 -7.55 -7.70
CA LEU A 116 6.95 -8.18 -7.11
C LEU A 116 7.12 -8.30 -5.60
N CYS A 117 6.01 -8.22 -4.88
CA CYS A 117 5.96 -8.44 -3.44
C CYS A 117 4.73 -9.26 -3.09
N TYR A 118 4.82 -10.02 -2.00
CA TYR A 118 3.70 -10.75 -1.42
C TYR A 118 3.53 -10.31 0.03
N ASN A 119 2.30 -10.45 0.53
CA ASN A 119 1.99 -10.15 1.91
C ASN A 119 1.91 -11.47 2.68
N ALA A 120 2.49 -11.49 3.87
CA ALA A 120 2.38 -12.56 4.85
C ALA A 120 1.44 -12.11 5.96
#